data_AF-A0A806J3W1-F1
#
_entry.id   AF-A0A806J3W1-F1
#
_cell.length_a   1.000
_cell.length_b   1.000
_cell.length_c   1.000
_cell.angle_alpha   90.00
_cell.angle_beta   90.00
_cell.angle_gamma   90.00
#
_symmetry.space_group_name_H-M   'P 1'
#
loop_
_entity.id
_entity.type
_entity.pdbx_description
1 polymer ?
#
loop_
_entity_poly.entity_id
_entity_poly.type
_entity_poly.pdbx_seq_one_letter_code
_entity_poly.pdbx_strand_id
1 'polypeptide(L)'
;MLSYHFTKTQDNDSGIIYISTEFQIVNVTYMAIFSDDKDTLLFLEQDPTIAEIIQHKKTHSIKFAVKEYIETGNEDLYASPLNHQFGKTEIKALKSHLEKLVYEHYLLFKPDCYVFVADRPSLARMYSKMCCNPSSFMSDFETVSNLGDQQDCFIIKTPTYTGGNNEKNDRR
;
A
#
# COMPACT_ATOMS: atom_id res chain seq x y z
N MET A 1 10.61 -7.26 -18.46
CA MET A 1 9.61 -6.84 -17.46
C MET A 1 9.31 -8.04 -16.60
N LEU A 2 9.50 -7.95 -15.28
CA LEU A 2 8.82 -8.88 -14.38
C LEU A 2 7.36 -8.44 -14.41
N SER A 3 6.46 -9.27 -14.94
CA SER A 3 5.03 -9.06 -14.80
C SER A 3 4.64 -9.74 -13.49
N TYR A 4 4.18 -8.99 -12.50
CA TYR A 4 3.59 -9.65 -11.33
C TYR A 4 2.34 -10.40 -11.76
N HIS A 5 2.11 -11.56 -11.15
CA HIS A 5 0.92 -12.36 -11.40
C HIS A 5 -0.05 -12.16 -10.25
N PHE A 6 -1.08 -11.35 -10.49
CA PHE A 6 -2.11 -11.08 -9.50
C PHE A 6 -3.17 -12.17 -9.50
N THR A 7 -3.38 -12.78 -8.34
CA THR A 7 -4.45 -13.74 -8.06
C THR A 7 -5.56 -13.03 -7.31
N LYS A 8 -6.82 -13.28 -7.72
CA LYS A 8 -7.99 -12.83 -6.97
C LYS A 8 -8.53 -13.97 -6.13
N THR A 9 -8.70 -13.74 -4.83
CA THR A 9 -9.40 -14.64 -3.92
C THR A 9 -10.54 -13.87 -3.26
N GLN A 10 -11.66 -14.55 -3.03
CA GLN A 10 -12.77 -14.00 -2.28
C GLN A 10 -12.88 -14.79 -0.97
N ASP A 11 -12.92 -14.08 0.14
CA ASP A 11 -13.30 -14.67 1.42
C ASP A 11 -14.82 -14.91 1.40
N ASN A 12 -15.22 -16.17 1.59
CA ASN A 12 -16.63 -16.56 1.52
C ASN A 12 -17.45 -16.06 2.70
N ASP A 13 -16.81 -15.78 3.84
CA ASP A 13 -17.50 -15.36 5.06
C ASP A 13 -17.70 -13.84 5.08
N SER A 14 -16.65 -13.08 4.77
CA SER A 14 -16.69 -11.60 4.74
C SER A 14 -17.13 -11.03 3.39
N GLY A 15 -17.04 -11.81 2.31
CA GLY A 15 -17.27 -11.36 0.94
C GLY A 15 -16.14 -10.47 0.37
N ILE A 16 -15.08 -10.20 1.14
CA ILE A 16 -13.97 -9.32 0.76
C ILE A 16 -13.17 -9.96 -0.38
N ILE A 17 -12.78 -9.12 -1.36
CA ILE A 17 -11.93 -9.54 -2.46
C ILE A 17 -10.48 -9.15 -2.14
N TYR A 18 -9.63 -10.16 -2.08
CA TYR A 18 -8.19 -10.01 -1.95
C TYR A 18 -7.54 -10.19 -3.31
N ILE A 19 -6.69 -9.25 -3.68
CA ILE A 19 -5.84 -9.32 -4.86
C ILE A 19 -4.41 -9.48 -4.33
N SER A 20 -3.81 -10.64 -4.55
CA SER A 20 -2.47 -10.94 -4.03
C SER A 20 -1.49 -11.27 -5.14
N THR A 21 -0.21 -11.00 -4.88
CA THR A 21 0.89 -11.45 -5.75
C THR A 21 2.13 -11.69 -4.92
N GLU A 22 2.95 -12.60 -5.40
CA GLU A 22 4.22 -12.93 -4.77
C GLU A 22 5.36 -12.10 -5.38
N PHE A 23 6.35 -11.80 -4.55
CA PHE A 23 7.61 -11.20 -4.99
C PHE A 23 8.74 -11.68 -4.08
N GLN A 24 9.97 -11.62 -4.57
CA GLN A 24 11.12 -12.15 -3.85
C GLN A 24 12.14 -11.06 -3.57
N ILE A 25 12.63 -11.01 -2.34
CA ILE A 25 13.79 -10.21 -1.96
C ILE A 25 14.86 -11.18 -1.47
N VAL A 26 15.98 -11.24 -2.19
CA VAL A 26 17.06 -12.20 -1.94
C VAL A 26 16.50 -13.64 -1.98
N ASN A 27 16.44 -14.33 -0.84
CA ASN A 27 15.96 -15.71 -0.71
C ASN A 27 14.61 -15.81 0.01
N VAL A 28 13.94 -14.69 0.26
CA VAL A 28 12.67 -14.64 0.98
C VAL A 28 11.53 -14.27 0.04
N THR A 29 10.50 -15.12 0.03
CA THR A 29 9.26 -14.87 -0.72
C THR A 29 8.29 -14.09 0.15
N TYR A 30 7.86 -12.96 -0.37
CA TYR A 30 6.83 -12.10 0.17
C TYR A 30 5.55 -12.24 -0.63
N MET A 31 4.43 -11.98 0.01
CA MET A 31 3.13 -11.81 -0.62
C MET A 31 2.64 -10.39 -0.34
N ALA A 32 2.40 -9.62 -1.40
CA ALA A 32 1.66 -8.37 -1.30
C ALA A 32 0.16 -8.68 -1.45
N ILE A 33 -0.65 -8.06 -0.61
CA ILE A 33 -2.10 -8.21 -0.57
C ILE A 33 -2.71 -6.81 -0.71
N PHE A 34 -3.57 -6.68 -1.70
CA PHE A 34 -4.41 -5.51 -1.94
C PHE A 34 -5.84 -5.91 -1.61
N SER A 35 -6.52 -5.15 -0.79
CA SER A 35 -7.92 -5.41 -0.45
C SER A 35 -8.72 -4.12 -0.42
N ASP A 36 -9.98 -4.22 -0.84
CA ASP A 36 -11.03 -3.23 -0.58
C ASP A 36 -11.73 -3.50 0.76
N ASP A 37 -11.01 -4.11 1.70
CA ASP A 37 -11.48 -4.50 3.03
C ASP A 37 -12.17 -3.32 3.71
N LYS A 38 -13.50 -3.41 3.74
CA LYS A 38 -14.36 -2.36 4.26
C LYS A 38 -14.12 -2.12 5.73
N ASP A 39 -13.74 -3.13 6.51
CA ASP A 39 -13.54 -2.96 7.95
C ASP A 39 -12.26 -2.17 8.21
N THR A 40 -11.16 -2.51 7.51
CA THR A 40 -9.92 -1.71 7.56
C THR A 40 -10.18 -0.28 7.08
N LEU A 41 -10.93 -0.08 5.99
CA LEU A 41 -11.22 1.25 5.44
C LEU A 41 -12.17 2.06 6.34
N LEU A 42 -13.19 1.43 6.93
CA LEU A 42 -14.12 2.07 7.88
C LEU A 42 -13.40 2.52 9.16
N PHE A 43 -12.42 1.74 9.63
CA PHE A 43 -11.58 2.17 10.75
C PHE A 43 -10.79 3.44 10.40
N LEU A 44 -10.22 3.50 9.20
CA LEU A 44 -9.47 4.65 8.71
C LEU A 44 -10.35 5.89 8.46
N GLU A 45 -11.61 5.70 8.07
CA GLU A 45 -12.60 6.78 7.94
C GLU A 45 -13.01 7.43 9.27
N GLN A 46 -12.60 6.87 10.42
CA GLN A 46 -12.81 7.53 11.72
C GLN A 46 -11.89 8.74 11.92
N ASP A 47 -10.75 8.79 11.24
CA ASP A 47 -9.91 9.99 11.16
C ASP A 47 -10.48 10.93 10.08
N PRO A 48 -10.94 12.14 10.44
CA PRO A 48 -11.57 13.05 9.48
C PRO A 48 -10.67 13.45 8.30
N THR A 49 -9.36 13.53 8.53
CA THR A 49 -8.38 13.91 7.49
C THR A 49 -8.21 12.78 6.48
N ILE A 50 -8.15 11.54 6.97
CA ILE A 50 -8.06 10.36 6.11
C ILE A 50 -9.39 10.15 5.37
N ALA A 51 -10.51 10.28 6.06
CA ALA A 51 -11.85 10.16 5.50
C ALA A 51 -12.07 11.11 4.32
N GLU A 52 -11.68 12.39 4.43
CA GLU A 52 -11.81 13.36 3.32
C GLU A 52 -11.10 12.90 2.04
N ILE A 53 -10.04 12.09 2.18
CA ILE A 53 -9.24 11.60 1.06
C ILE A 53 -9.78 10.27 0.50
N ILE A 54 -10.29 9.37 1.34
CA ILE A 54 -10.66 8.01 0.88
C ILE A 54 -12.16 7.80 0.68
N GLN A 55 -13.00 8.67 1.23
CA GLN A 55 -14.45 8.51 1.16
C GLN A 55 -14.95 8.60 -0.28
N HIS A 56 -15.85 7.67 -0.62
CA HIS A 56 -16.40 7.52 -1.97
C HIS A 56 -15.36 7.25 -3.07
N LYS A 57 -14.15 6.81 -2.69
CA LYS A 57 -13.10 6.39 -3.61
C LYS A 57 -13.01 4.88 -3.66
N LYS A 58 -12.58 4.36 -4.81
CA LYS A 58 -12.13 2.98 -4.93
C LYS A 58 -10.74 2.83 -4.30
N THR A 59 -10.73 2.72 -2.99
CA THR A 59 -9.53 2.64 -2.16
C THR A 59 -9.11 1.18 -1.97
N HIS A 60 -7.81 0.89 -2.05
CA HIS A 60 -7.26 -0.39 -1.62
C HIS A 60 -6.27 -0.19 -0.48
N SER A 61 -6.39 -0.99 0.57
CA SER A 61 -5.31 -1.13 1.55
C SER A 61 -4.22 -2.04 0.98
N ILE A 62 -2.96 -1.75 1.28
CA ILE A 62 -1.82 -2.58 0.87
C ILE A 62 -1.11 -3.11 2.12
N LYS A 63 -1.01 -4.43 2.21
CA LYS A 63 -0.24 -5.15 3.24
C LYS A 63 0.75 -6.07 2.55
N PHE A 64 1.89 -6.40 3.16
CA PHE A 64 2.80 -7.40 2.60
C PHE A 64 3.52 -8.16 3.71
N ALA A 65 3.48 -9.49 3.66
CA ALA A 65 4.12 -10.34 4.66
C ALA A 65 5.02 -11.39 4.01
N VAL A 66 5.88 -12.03 4.79
CA VAL A 66 6.57 -13.25 4.33
C VAL A 66 5.51 -14.31 4.05
N LYS A 67 5.55 -14.94 2.87
CA LYS A 67 4.53 -15.90 2.43
C LYS A 67 4.32 -17.03 3.43
N GLU A 68 5.42 -17.59 3.93
CA GLU A 68 5.40 -18.65 4.94
C GLU A 68 4.64 -18.25 6.21
N TYR A 69 4.65 -16.97 6.60
CA TYR A 69 3.92 -16.49 7.78
C TYR A 69 2.42 -16.50 7.55
N ILE A 70 1.98 -16.10 6.36
CA ILE A 70 0.56 -16.17 6.00
C ILE A 70 0.11 -17.63 5.97
N GLU A 71 0.92 -18.52 5.38
CA GLU A 71 0.60 -19.95 5.26
C GLU A 71 0.59 -20.68 6.61
N THR A 72 1.35 -20.20 7.60
CA THR A 72 1.45 -20.78 8.95
C THR A 72 0.52 -20.12 9.97
N GLY A 73 -0.27 -19.12 9.56
CA GLY A 73 -1.19 -18.40 10.46
C GLY A 73 -0.49 -17.42 11.41
N ASN A 74 0.72 -16.98 11.08
CA ASN A 74 1.39 -15.91 11.79
C ASN A 74 0.82 -14.56 11.34
N GLU A 75 0.20 -13.84 12.29
CA GLU A 75 -0.51 -12.58 12.06
C GLU A 75 0.42 -11.37 11.90
N ASP A 76 1.74 -11.52 12.08
CA ASP A 76 2.68 -10.41 11.91
C ASP A 76 2.89 -10.11 10.42
N LEU A 77 1.92 -9.40 9.86
CA LEU A 77 1.83 -9.04 8.46
C LEU A 77 3.01 -8.19 7.97
N TYR A 78 3.90 -7.72 8.85
CA TYR A 78 5.10 -6.95 8.48
C TYR A 78 6.37 -7.48 9.15
N ALA A 79 6.34 -8.72 9.63
CA ALA A 79 7.48 -9.37 10.27
C ALA A 79 8.71 -9.38 9.36
N SER A 80 9.87 -9.16 9.97
CA SER A 80 11.12 -9.52 9.31
C SER A 80 11.23 -11.05 9.23
N PRO A 81 11.87 -11.59 8.19
CA PRO A 81 12.05 -13.03 8.06
C PRO A 81 12.91 -13.57 9.20
N LEU A 82 12.62 -14.78 9.66
CA LEU A 82 13.39 -15.47 10.68
C LEU A 82 14.82 -15.62 10.15
N ASN A 83 15.79 -15.15 10.95
CA ASN A 83 17.23 -15.15 10.61
C ASN A 83 17.64 -14.23 9.45
N HIS A 84 16.82 -13.25 9.07
CA HIS A 84 17.18 -12.28 8.04
C HIS A 84 17.14 -10.85 8.58
N GLN A 85 18.31 -10.19 8.63
CA GLN A 85 18.39 -8.78 8.96
C GLN A 85 18.24 -7.95 7.68
N PHE A 86 17.13 -7.21 7.57
CA PHE A 86 16.92 -6.29 6.46
C PHE A 86 17.96 -5.17 6.50
N GLY A 87 18.93 -5.25 5.58
CA GLY A 87 19.91 -4.21 5.35
C GLY A 87 19.38 -3.12 4.42
N LYS A 88 20.25 -2.16 4.12
CA LYS A 88 19.92 -1.03 3.24
C LYS A 88 19.57 -1.48 1.81
N THR A 89 20.16 -2.57 1.34
CA THR A 89 19.93 -3.11 -0.01
C THR A 89 18.55 -3.74 -0.12
N GLU A 90 18.18 -4.53 0.89
CA GLU A 90 16.90 -5.22 1.01
C GLU A 90 15.75 -4.21 1.14
N ILE A 91 15.93 -3.15 1.94
CA ILE A 91 14.96 -2.05 2.05
C ILE A 91 14.77 -1.32 0.71
N LYS A 92 15.85 -1.09 -0.05
CA LYS A 92 15.75 -0.49 -1.39
C LYS A 92 15.03 -1.42 -2.37
N ALA A 93 15.31 -2.72 -2.31
CA ALA A 93 14.62 -3.72 -3.12
C ALA A 93 13.12 -3.76 -2.78
N LEU A 94 12.79 -3.76 -1.49
CA LEU A 94 11.40 -3.72 -1.01
C LEU A 94 10.66 -2.47 -1.51
N LYS A 95 11.24 -1.28 -1.35
CA LYS A 95 10.68 -0.05 -1.93
C LYS A 95 10.42 -0.20 -3.43
N SER A 96 11.42 -0.69 -4.19
CA SER A 96 11.28 -0.84 -5.64
C SER A 96 10.19 -1.85 -6.03
N HIS A 97 10.07 -2.95 -5.29
CA HIS A 97 9.00 -3.93 -5.50
C HIS A 97 7.64 -3.30 -5.21
N LEU A 98 7.46 -2.65 -4.06
CA LEU A 98 6.19 -2.01 -3.69
C LEU A 98 5.75 -0.93 -4.69
N GLU A 99 6.66 -0.08 -5.16
CA GLU A 99 6.34 0.92 -6.20
C GLU A 99 5.86 0.27 -7.51
N LYS A 100 6.56 -0.78 -7.98
CA LYS A 100 6.15 -1.50 -9.18
C LYS A 100 4.83 -2.23 -8.99
N LEU A 101 4.62 -2.83 -7.82
CA LEU A 101 3.38 -3.52 -7.46
C LEU A 101 2.19 -2.57 -7.46
N VAL A 102 2.32 -1.41 -6.82
CA VAL A 102 1.30 -0.33 -6.83
C VAL A 102 0.98 0.10 -8.26
N TYR A 103 2.02 0.30 -9.08
CA TYR A 103 1.87 0.75 -10.45
C TYR A 103 1.19 -0.31 -11.34
N GLU A 104 1.64 -1.57 -11.30
CA GLU A 104 1.04 -2.66 -12.08
C GLU A 104 -0.38 -2.98 -11.62
N HIS A 105 -0.63 -2.99 -10.31
CA HIS A 105 -1.97 -3.12 -9.77
C HIS A 105 -2.87 -1.98 -10.26
N TYR A 106 -2.36 -0.75 -10.33
CA TYR A 106 -3.11 0.39 -10.85
C TYR A 106 -3.46 0.19 -12.33
N LEU A 107 -2.50 -0.26 -13.14
CA LEU A 107 -2.74 -0.49 -14.56
C LEU A 107 -3.86 -1.52 -14.82
N LEU A 108 -3.94 -2.55 -13.98
CA LEU A 108 -4.90 -3.66 -14.12
C LEU A 108 -6.27 -3.38 -13.49
N PHE A 109 -6.29 -2.79 -12.29
CA PHE A 109 -7.50 -2.72 -11.46
C PHE A 109 -8.06 -1.31 -11.30
N LYS A 110 -7.32 -0.27 -11.68
CA LYS A 110 -7.76 1.13 -11.68
C LYS A 110 -8.40 1.58 -10.35
N PRO A 111 -7.72 1.43 -9.20
CA PRO A 111 -8.18 2.07 -7.96
C PRO A 111 -7.92 3.59 -8.02
N ASP A 112 -8.68 4.34 -7.23
CA ASP A 112 -8.52 5.79 -7.11
C ASP A 112 -7.34 6.13 -6.19
N CYS A 113 -7.16 5.37 -5.11
CA CYS A 113 -6.04 5.55 -4.20
C CYS A 113 -5.68 4.26 -3.45
N TYR A 114 -4.53 4.31 -2.80
CA TYR A 114 -3.99 3.26 -1.97
C TYR A 114 -3.71 3.80 -0.57
N VAL A 115 -3.95 2.98 0.45
CA VAL A 115 -3.60 3.28 1.85
C VAL A 115 -2.56 2.31 2.36
N PHE A 116 -1.58 2.83 3.08
CA PHE A 116 -0.53 2.08 3.77
C PHE A 116 -0.53 2.50 5.24
N VAL A 117 -0.50 1.52 6.15
CA VAL A 117 -0.33 1.76 7.59
C VAL A 117 0.97 1.11 8.02
N ALA A 118 1.79 1.84 8.76
CA ALA A 118 3.09 1.40 9.21
C ALA A 118 3.11 1.05 10.70
N ASP A 119 2.89 -0.22 11.04
CA ASP A 119 2.86 -0.69 12.43
C ASP A 119 4.23 -0.60 13.15
N ARG A 120 5.31 -0.22 12.45
CA ARG A 120 6.68 -0.14 12.98
C ARG A 120 7.45 1.07 12.45
N PRO A 121 8.33 1.70 13.26
CA PRO A 121 9.11 2.87 12.83
C PRO A 121 10.06 2.64 11.65
N SER A 122 10.55 1.42 11.44
CA SER A 122 11.36 1.09 10.26
C SER A 122 10.53 1.14 8.98
N LEU A 123 9.29 0.66 9.04
CA LEU A 123 8.35 0.64 7.93
C LEU A 123 7.85 2.05 7.61
N ALA A 124 7.51 2.85 8.62
CA ALA A 124 7.11 4.26 8.45
C ALA A 124 8.20 5.07 7.73
N ARG A 125 9.47 4.87 8.11
CA ARG A 125 10.62 5.49 7.43
C ARG A 125 10.77 5.07 5.98
N MET A 126 10.41 3.84 5.63
CA MET A 126 10.45 3.35 4.25
C MET A 126 9.29 3.92 3.43
N TYR A 127 8.06 3.89 3.95
CA TYR A 127 6.88 4.46 3.28
C TYR A 127 7.02 5.97 3.08
N SER A 128 7.54 6.69 4.07
CA SER A 128 7.89 8.10 3.91
C SER A 128 8.85 8.33 2.75
N LYS A 129 9.90 7.50 2.59
CA LYS A 129 10.81 7.59 1.43
C LYS A 129 10.15 7.25 0.11
N MET A 130 9.21 6.31 0.09
CA MET A 130 8.40 5.97 -1.08
C MET A 130 7.54 7.16 -1.50
N CYS A 131 6.94 7.87 -0.55
CA CYS A 131 6.11 9.04 -0.81
C CYS A 131 6.93 10.27 -1.21
N CYS A 132 8.06 10.54 -0.54
CA CYS A 132 8.86 11.73 -0.83
C CYS A 132 9.74 11.60 -2.08
N ASN A 133 10.16 10.38 -2.44
CA ASN A 133 11.05 10.12 -3.57
C ASN A 133 10.53 8.92 -4.39
N PRO A 134 9.34 9.06 -5.02
CA PRO A 134 8.78 8.01 -5.84
C PRO A 134 9.67 7.75 -7.06
N SER A 135 9.68 6.51 -7.54
CA SER A 135 10.29 6.18 -8.82
C SER A 135 9.64 6.98 -9.96
N SER A 136 10.42 7.29 -11.01
CA SER A 136 9.98 8.17 -12.11
C SER A 136 8.72 7.69 -12.85
N PHE A 137 8.46 6.38 -12.89
CA PHE A 137 7.24 5.82 -13.48
C PHE A 137 5.96 6.10 -12.66
N MET A 138 6.10 6.60 -11.44
CA MET A 138 5.00 7.06 -10.59
C MET A 138 4.92 8.59 -10.53
N SER A 139 5.50 9.32 -11.48
CA SER A 139 5.54 10.80 -11.46
C SER A 139 4.17 11.47 -11.36
N ASP A 140 3.14 10.79 -11.86
CA ASP A 140 1.78 11.31 -11.96
C ASP A 140 0.91 10.88 -10.77
N PHE A 141 1.50 10.19 -9.78
CA PHE A 141 0.85 9.82 -8.53
C PHE A 141 1.12 10.92 -7.49
N GLU A 142 0.10 11.27 -6.71
CA GLU A 142 0.22 12.22 -5.61
C GLU A 142 0.24 11.46 -4.29
N THR A 143 1.11 11.84 -3.36
CA THR A 143 1.22 11.16 -2.07
C THR A 143 0.86 12.08 -0.91
N VAL A 144 0.11 11.58 0.06
CA VAL A 144 -0.17 12.24 1.33
C VAL A 144 0.44 11.39 2.44
N SER A 145 1.24 11.99 3.31
CA SER A 145 1.98 11.29 4.36
C SER A 145 1.75 11.94 5.72
N ASN A 146 2.19 11.26 6.79
CA ASN A 146 2.06 11.70 8.18
C ASN A 146 0.59 11.86 8.61
N LEU A 147 -0.26 10.93 8.15
CA LEU A 147 -1.67 10.86 8.53
C LEU A 147 -1.85 9.99 9.78
N GLY A 148 -2.97 10.18 10.49
CA GLY A 148 -3.24 9.52 11.76
C GLY A 148 -2.45 10.10 12.93
N ASP A 149 -2.91 9.81 14.15
CA ASP A 149 -2.30 10.31 15.39
C ASP A 149 -0.81 9.93 15.53
N GLN A 150 -0.43 8.78 14.98
CA GLN A 150 0.94 8.28 15.02
C GLN A 150 1.78 8.63 13.79
N GLN A 151 1.21 9.36 12.82
CA GLN A 151 1.86 9.72 11.56
C GLN A 151 2.39 8.51 10.77
N ASP A 152 1.72 7.38 10.92
CA ASP A 152 2.05 6.07 10.37
C ASP A 152 1.17 5.68 9.19
N CYS A 153 0.18 6.52 8.85
CA CYS A 153 -0.66 6.33 7.68
C CYS A 153 -0.17 7.17 6.48
N PHE A 154 -0.21 6.54 5.31
CA PHE A 154 0.21 7.10 4.03
C PHE A 154 -0.84 6.78 2.98
N ILE A 155 -1.07 7.74 2.07
CA ILE A 155 -1.98 7.58 0.95
C ILE A 155 -1.24 7.88 -0.35
N ILE A 156 -1.47 7.05 -1.36
CA ILE A 156 -1.05 7.33 -2.74
C ILE A 156 -2.31 7.46 -3.61
N LYS A 157 -2.57 8.66 -4.11
CA LYS A 157 -3.60 8.97 -5.09
C LYS A 157 -3.10 8.61 -6.48
N THR A 158 -3.90 7.87 -7.24
CA THR A 158 -3.55 7.49 -8.61
C THR A 158 -3.90 8.63 -9.58
N PRO A 159 -3.43 8.59 -10.84
CA PRO A 159 -3.81 9.58 -11.85
C PRO A 159 -5.32 9.63 -12.15
N THR A 160 -6.07 8.58 -11.79
CA THR A 160 -7.54 8.54 -11.95
C THR A 160 -8.28 9.11 -10.75
N TYR A 161 -7.58 9.53 -9.69
CA TYR A 161 -8.20 10.13 -8.51
C TYR A 161 -8.90 11.44 -8.89
N THR A 162 -10.23 11.39 -9.03
CA THR A 162 -11.05 12.57 -9.31
C THR A 162 -11.90 12.94 -8.09
N GLY A 163 -11.83 14.21 -7.65
CA GLY A 163 -12.69 14.77 -6.62
C GLY A 163 -12.01 14.87 -5.24
N GLY A 164 -11.77 16.11 -4.81
CA GLY A 164 -11.12 16.51 -3.55
C GLY A 164 -10.45 17.87 -3.74
N ASN A 165 -11.25 18.95 -3.70
CA ASN A 165 -10.88 20.37 -3.79
C ASN A 165 -9.91 20.80 -4.92
N ASN A 166 -10.46 20.97 -6.13
CA ASN A 166 -10.00 22.04 -7.02
C ASN A 166 -10.65 23.37 -6.60
N GLU A 167 -10.37 23.85 -5.38
CA GLU A 167 -10.40 25.30 -5.14
C GLU A 167 -8.99 25.82 -5.40
N LYS A 168 -8.71 26.00 -6.70
CA LYS A 168 -7.65 26.92 -7.09
C LYS A 168 -8.02 28.28 -6.51
N ASN A 169 -7.20 28.75 -5.58
CA ASN A 169 -7.04 30.17 -5.27
C ASN A 169 -6.76 30.91 -6.58
N ASP A 170 -7.80 31.38 -7.25
CA ASP A 170 -7.69 32.50 -8.19
C ASP A 170 -7.46 33.76 -7.35
N ARG A 171 -6.19 33.96 -6.97
CA ARG A 171 -5.67 35.29 -6.64
C ARG A 171 -5.11 35.87 -7.93
N ARG A 172 -5.95 36.63 -8.63
CA ARG A 172 -5.53 37.78 -9.43
C ARG A 172 -6.50 38.94 -9.19
#